data_AF-A0A9D5QRF5-F1
#
_entry.id   AF-A0A9D5QRF5-F1
#
_cell.length_a   1.000
_cell.length_b   1.000
_cell.length_c   1.000
_cell.angle_alpha   90.00
_cell.angle_beta   90.00
_cell.angle_gamma   90.00
#
_symmetry.space_group_name_H-M   'P 1'
#
loop_
_entity.id
_entity.type
_entity.pdbx_description
1 polymer ?
#
loop_
_entity_poly.entity_id
_entity_poly.type
_entity_poly.pdbx_seq_one_letter_code
_entity_poly.pdbx_strand_id
1 'polypeptide(L)'
;MIYKDYFINAEFEDVWHTLQTYYNEPEGVRNLYKTLFYTIRNLPVDEGHSGTPLTVMSDFEGKIYIAGAPDPVEWLTGREVLLEIEEKPSDIELAAHLLYWSTLYDFSTQTRHHKDYQQYLDSLENGTVRYSLENPDKALSRQRKQCYYWKETIAYDSAIDWSYILDILRKRIEYHIGYHRFTDRFTNSKHYVKRMELCCRLLELAAADYYDMDGIYVNTRNASRYIGHIFSQYDYDKIGEYDKFKELRLSEIRRAKAYKILWKFLDHNLTYWWD
;
A
#
# COMPACT_ATOMS: atom_id res chain seq x y z
N MET A 1 20.14 0.54 2.97
CA MET A 1 20.04 0.25 4.43
C MET A 1 18.70 -0.43 4.65
N ILE A 2 18.61 -1.48 5.47
CA ILE A 2 17.33 -2.17 5.67
C ILE A 2 16.48 -1.45 6.71
N TYR A 3 15.15 -1.66 6.67
CA TYR A 3 14.19 -1.04 7.58
C TYR A 3 14.62 -1.12 9.05
N LYS A 4 15.06 -2.30 9.50
CA LYS A 4 15.45 -2.52 10.89
C LYS A 4 16.65 -1.69 11.34
N ASP A 5 17.61 -1.42 10.44
CA ASP A 5 18.84 -0.70 10.78
C ASP A 5 18.56 0.73 11.25
N TYR A 6 17.55 1.40 10.68
CA TYR A 6 17.12 2.74 11.11
C TYR A 6 16.74 2.77 12.59
N PHE A 7 16.09 1.71 13.08
CA PHE A 7 15.72 1.59 14.49
C PHE A 7 16.92 1.23 15.35
N ILE A 8 17.85 0.40 14.85
CA ILE A 8 19.09 0.06 15.58
C ILE A 8 19.96 1.30 15.79
N ASN A 9 20.02 2.20 14.81
CA ASN A 9 20.92 3.35 14.83
C ASN A 9 20.30 4.63 15.44
N ALA A 10 19.02 4.62 15.79
CA ALA A 10 18.32 5.77 16.37
C ALA A 10 17.97 5.55 17.85
N GLU A 11 17.83 6.65 18.59
CA GLU A 11 17.28 6.63 19.94
C GLU A 11 15.80 7.03 19.95
N PHE A 12 15.01 6.37 20.80
CA PHE A 12 13.56 6.54 20.78
C PHE A 12 13.13 7.98 21.09
N GLU A 13 13.84 8.67 21.99
CA GLU A 13 13.45 10.02 22.40
C GLU A 13 13.62 11.04 21.26
N ASP A 14 14.64 10.88 20.41
CA ASP A 14 14.83 11.72 19.23
C ASP A 14 13.78 11.41 18.16
N VAL A 15 13.51 10.11 17.94
CA VAL A 15 12.43 9.65 17.04
C VAL A 15 11.07 10.17 17.50
N TRP A 16 10.80 10.15 18.81
CA TRP A 16 9.56 10.67 19.39
C TRP A 16 9.43 12.18 19.20
N HIS A 17 10.51 12.93 19.39
CA HIS A 17 10.52 14.37 19.14
C HIS A 17 10.16 14.68 17.68
N THR A 18 10.69 13.92 16.73
CA THR A 18 10.31 14.03 15.31
C THR A 18 8.83 13.69 15.07
N LEU A 19 8.31 12.62 15.68
CA LEU A 19 6.89 12.25 15.56
C LEU A 19 5.96 13.36 16.08
N GLN A 20 6.32 14.03 17.18
CA GLN A 20 5.57 15.16 17.70
C GLN A 20 5.68 16.38 16.78
N THR A 21 6.87 16.67 16.27
CA THR A 21 7.12 17.86 15.44
C THR A 21 6.44 17.77 14.07
N TYR A 22 6.55 16.63 13.39
CA TYR A 22 6.03 16.46 12.03
C TYR A 22 4.55 16.07 12.00
N TYR A 23 4.11 15.24 12.94
CA TYR A 23 2.77 14.64 12.90
C TYR A 23 1.86 15.07 14.04
N ASN A 24 2.37 15.83 15.01
CA ASN A 24 1.62 16.27 16.19
C ASN A 24 1.02 15.06 16.96
N GLU A 25 1.80 13.99 17.10
CA GLU A 25 1.35 12.78 17.81
C GLU A 25 1.07 13.06 19.30
N PRO A 26 -0.10 12.64 19.81
CA PRO A 26 -0.49 12.91 21.19
C PRO A 26 0.33 12.09 22.19
N GLU A 27 0.57 12.65 23.38
CA GLU A 27 1.37 11.98 24.42
C GLU A 27 0.77 10.63 24.86
N GLY A 28 -0.57 10.46 24.79
CA GLY A 28 -1.25 9.22 25.14
C GLY A 28 -0.89 8.01 24.26
N VAL A 29 -0.27 8.20 23.09
CA VAL A 29 0.24 7.10 22.25
C VAL A 29 1.74 6.88 22.35
N ARG A 30 2.49 7.71 23.10
CA ARG A 30 3.94 7.63 23.21
C ARG A 30 4.41 6.23 23.63
N ASN A 31 3.78 5.67 24.65
CA ASN A 31 4.15 4.34 25.14
C ASN A 31 3.89 3.24 24.10
N LEU A 32 2.86 3.38 23.26
CA LEU A 32 2.58 2.43 22.18
C LEU A 32 3.71 2.46 21.14
N TYR A 33 4.12 3.67 20.73
CA TYR A 33 5.27 3.85 19.85
C TYR A 33 6.57 3.33 20.47
N LYS A 34 6.81 3.61 21.75
CA LYS A 34 7.99 3.14 22.46
C LYS A 34 8.07 1.61 22.48
N THR A 35 6.96 0.96 22.83
CA THR A 35 6.87 -0.50 22.80
C THR A 35 7.13 -1.04 21.40
N LEU A 36 6.50 -0.47 20.36
CA LEU A 36 6.70 -0.93 19.00
C LEU A 36 8.13 -0.70 18.51
N PHE A 37 8.74 0.45 18.78
CA PHE A 37 10.11 0.80 18.43
C PHE A 37 11.11 -0.25 18.93
N TYR A 38 11.05 -0.59 20.23
CA TYR A 38 11.91 -1.63 20.78
C TYR A 38 11.51 -3.03 20.34
N THR A 39 10.24 -3.26 20.00
CA THR A 39 9.82 -4.53 19.39
C THR A 39 10.49 -4.72 18.04
N ILE A 40 10.48 -3.70 17.17
CA ILE A 40 11.14 -3.72 15.85
C ILE A 40 12.64 -4.00 15.98
N ARG A 41 13.33 -3.31 16.90
CA ARG A 41 14.76 -3.55 17.18
C ARG A 41 15.05 -5.02 17.49
N ASN A 42 14.13 -5.70 18.18
CA ASN A 42 14.30 -7.07 18.65
C ASN A 42 13.70 -8.14 17.72
N LEU A 43 12.90 -7.77 16.72
CA LEU A 43 12.33 -8.73 15.78
C LEU A 43 13.42 -9.35 14.89
N PRO A 44 13.32 -10.64 14.53
CA PRO A 44 14.22 -11.23 13.55
C PRO A 44 14.03 -10.57 12.17
N VAL A 45 15.08 -10.64 11.36
CA VAL A 45 15.01 -10.24 9.96
C VAL A 45 14.15 -11.26 9.22
N ASP A 46 13.14 -10.77 8.51
CA ASP A 46 12.31 -11.62 7.65
C ASP A 46 12.91 -11.72 6.24
N GLU A 47 13.55 -12.86 5.98
CA GLU A 47 14.14 -13.17 4.68
C GLU A 47 13.08 -13.49 3.61
N GLY A 48 11.86 -13.85 4.02
CA GLY A 48 10.80 -14.26 3.10
C GLY A 48 10.26 -13.11 2.24
N HIS A 49 10.26 -11.88 2.78
CA HIS A 49 9.73 -10.70 2.11
C HIS A 49 10.79 -9.60 1.88
N SER A 50 12.08 -9.91 2.05
CA SER A 50 13.20 -8.97 1.84
C SER A 50 13.38 -8.54 0.38
N GLY A 51 12.94 -9.37 -0.58
CA GLY A 51 13.09 -9.13 -2.01
C GLY A 51 12.23 -7.99 -2.59
N THR A 52 11.34 -7.40 -1.81
CA THR A 52 10.54 -6.23 -2.22
C THR A 52 10.95 -5.00 -1.42
N PRO A 53 11.60 -3.99 -2.02
CA PRO A 53 12.04 -2.80 -1.30
C PRO A 53 10.86 -1.93 -0.86
N LEU A 54 11.11 -1.08 0.13
CA LEU A 54 10.22 0.00 0.57
C LEU A 54 10.66 1.30 -0.06
N THR A 55 9.79 1.93 -0.84
CA THR A 55 10.07 3.22 -1.45
C THR A 55 9.53 4.35 -0.59
N VAL A 56 10.38 5.31 -0.25
CA VAL A 56 10.04 6.54 0.46
C VAL A 56 9.92 7.68 -0.55
N MET A 57 8.79 8.36 -0.55
CA MET A 57 8.45 9.42 -1.49
C MET A 57 7.98 10.68 -0.74
N SER A 58 7.92 11.80 -1.44
CA SER A 58 7.31 13.04 -0.95
C SER A 58 5.97 13.27 -1.64
N ASP A 59 4.95 13.68 -0.89
CA ASP A 59 3.69 14.14 -1.46
C ASP A 59 3.83 15.53 -2.11
N PHE A 60 2.74 16.04 -2.69
CA PHE A 60 2.72 17.35 -3.36
C PHE A 60 2.94 18.55 -2.40
N GLU A 61 2.90 18.36 -1.08
CA GLU A 61 3.27 19.37 -0.08
C GLU A 61 4.69 19.15 0.47
N GLY A 62 5.45 18.21 -0.08
CA GLY A 62 6.78 17.85 0.37
C GLY A 62 6.80 16.99 1.64
N LYS A 63 5.66 16.42 2.07
CA LYS A 63 5.62 15.53 3.24
C LYS A 63 6.02 14.12 2.87
N ILE A 64 6.84 13.51 3.72
CA ILE A 64 7.34 12.15 3.50
C ILE A 64 6.25 11.11 3.75
N TYR A 65 6.08 10.21 2.78
CA TYR A 65 5.26 9.02 2.90
C TYR A 65 5.96 7.77 2.36
N ILE A 66 5.44 6.59 2.73
CA ILE A 66 5.91 5.31 2.19
C ILE A 66 4.96 4.89 1.08
N ALA A 67 5.51 4.58 -0.10
CA ALA A 67 4.74 4.15 -1.25
C ALA A 67 4.03 2.81 -0.98
N GLY A 68 2.81 2.68 -1.51
CA GLY A 68 1.93 1.53 -1.31
C GLY A 68 1.30 1.48 0.08
N ALA A 69 0.80 0.31 0.45
CA ALA A 69 0.28 0.04 1.78
C ALA A 69 1.38 -0.53 2.69
N PRO A 70 1.56 -0.02 3.92
CA PRO A 70 2.52 -0.57 4.87
C PRO A 70 2.18 -2.04 5.14
N ASP A 71 3.12 -2.93 4.88
CA ASP A 71 3.00 -4.33 5.25
C ASP A 71 3.10 -4.51 6.77
N PRO A 72 2.69 -5.68 7.31
CA PRO A 72 2.94 -6.02 8.70
C PRO A 72 4.39 -5.74 9.08
N VAL A 73 4.60 -5.16 10.26
CA VAL A 73 5.92 -4.74 10.74
C VAL A 73 6.94 -5.87 10.68
N GLU A 74 6.50 -7.10 10.97
CA GLU A 74 7.32 -8.31 10.88
C GLU A 74 7.91 -8.54 9.48
N TRP A 75 7.21 -8.17 8.41
CA TRP A 75 7.65 -8.36 7.02
C TRP A 75 8.55 -7.23 6.54
N LEU A 76 8.56 -6.10 7.24
CA LEU A 76 9.35 -4.93 6.88
C LEU A 76 10.82 -5.08 7.28
N THR A 77 11.12 -5.87 8.32
CA THR A 77 12.44 -5.87 8.99
C THR A 77 13.61 -6.13 8.05
N GLY A 78 13.44 -6.97 7.03
CA GLY A 78 14.47 -7.32 6.04
C GLY A 78 14.44 -6.53 4.74
N ARG A 79 13.50 -5.59 4.57
CA ARG A 79 13.35 -4.85 3.32
C ARG A 79 14.33 -3.69 3.23
N GLU A 80 14.92 -3.54 2.05
CA GLU A 80 15.71 -2.35 1.74
C GLU A 80 14.82 -1.11 1.64
N VAL A 81 15.30 0.02 2.18
CA VAL A 81 14.63 1.31 2.07
C VAL A 81 15.28 2.12 0.94
N LEU A 82 14.49 2.40 -0.10
CA LEU A 82 14.85 3.23 -1.25
C LEU A 82 14.26 4.63 -1.07
N LEU A 83 15.06 5.65 -1.38
CA LEU A 83 14.66 7.05 -1.23
C LEU A 83 14.47 7.66 -2.62
N GLU A 84 13.24 8.05 -2.94
CA GLU A 84 12.86 8.77 -4.15
C GLU A 84 12.42 10.19 -3.77
N ILE A 85 13.31 10.90 -3.07
CA ILE A 85 13.11 12.27 -2.59
C ILE A 85 14.38 13.08 -2.85
N GLU A 86 14.20 14.37 -3.15
CA GLU A 86 15.30 15.26 -3.53
C GLU A 86 16.26 15.53 -2.37
N GLU A 87 15.73 15.77 -1.18
CA GLU A 87 16.51 16.01 0.03
C GLU A 87 16.46 14.78 0.93
N LYS A 88 17.65 14.25 1.27
CA LYS A 88 17.75 13.07 2.13
C LYS A 88 17.58 13.49 3.60
N PRO A 89 16.49 13.09 4.28
CA PRO A 89 16.32 13.27 5.71
C PRO A 89 17.38 12.51 6.51
N SER A 90 17.57 12.93 7.76
CA SER A 90 18.44 12.21 8.70
C SER A 90 17.92 10.79 8.98
N ASP A 91 18.80 9.91 9.43
CA ASP A 91 18.39 8.53 9.77
C ASP A 91 17.36 8.50 10.92
N ILE A 92 17.41 9.48 11.83
CA ILE A 92 16.44 9.66 12.92
C ILE A 92 15.07 10.06 12.35
N GLU A 93 15.05 11.00 11.42
CA GLU A 93 13.81 11.40 10.75
C GLU A 93 13.22 10.24 9.95
N LEU A 94 14.04 9.51 9.21
CA LEU A 94 13.60 8.30 8.50
C LEU A 94 13.04 7.26 9.46
N ALA A 95 13.70 6.99 10.58
CA ALA A 95 13.18 6.07 11.60
C ALA A 95 11.80 6.51 12.11
N ALA A 96 11.58 7.82 12.29
CA ALA A 96 10.28 8.38 12.69
C ALA A 96 9.21 8.22 11.60
N HIS A 97 9.52 8.54 10.34
CA HIS A 97 8.57 8.35 9.24
C HIS A 97 8.23 6.86 9.04
N LEU A 98 9.24 5.98 9.09
CA LEU A 98 9.06 4.53 9.01
C LEU A 98 8.19 4.00 10.15
N LEU A 99 8.44 4.46 11.38
CA LEU A 99 7.62 4.10 12.54
C LEU A 99 6.19 4.63 12.42
N TYR A 100 6.01 5.86 11.93
CA TYR A 100 4.71 6.47 11.76
C TYR A 100 3.83 5.66 10.79
N TRP A 101 4.34 5.42 9.59
CA TRP A 101 3.61 4.75 8.53
C TRP A 101 3.42 3.26 8.79
N SER A 102 4.36 2.58 9.46
CA SER A 102 4.16 1.19 9.91
C SER A 102 3.01 1.02 10.91
N THR A 103 2.56 2.12 11.54
CA THR A 103 1.39 2.14 12.44
C THR A 103 0.10 2.64 11.80
N LEU A 104 0.00 2.58 10.46
CA LEU A 104 -1.20 3.01 9.72
C LEU A 104 -2.48 2.30 10.21
N TYR A 105 -2.41 0.98 10.42
CA TYR A 105 -3.57 0.17 10.83
C TYR A 105 -3.68 0.05 12.36
N ASP A 106 -2.58 -0.24 13.04
CA ASP A 106 -2.51 -0.32 14.50
C ASP A 106 -1.05 -0.14 14.98
N PHE A 107 -0.87 0.04 16.29
CA PHE A 107 0.42 0.14 16.97
C PHE A 107 0.97 -1.22 17.40
N SER A 108 0.26 -2.29 17.08
CA SER A 108 0.62 -3.66 17.43
C SER A 108 1.25 -4.34 16.22
N THR A 109 2.09 -5.34 16.46
CA THR A 109 2.55 -6.21 15.38
C THR A 109 1.41 -7.17 14.96
N GLN A 110 1.49 -7.78 13.78
CA GLN A 110 0.48 -8.76 13.34
C GLN A 110 0.32 -9.88 14.38
N THR A 111 1.44 -10.39 14.89
CA THR A 111 1.45 -11.44 15.92
C THR A 111 0.73 -11.02 17.20
N ARG A 112 0.94 -9.76 17.64
CA ARG A 112 0.27 -9.24 18.83
C ARG A 112 -1.22 -9.07 18.61
N HIS A 113 -1.62 -8.52 17.46
CA HIS A 113 -3.02 -8.37 17.07
C HIS A 113 -3.74 -9.73 17.09
N HIS A 114 -3.13 -10.81 16.57
CA HIS A 114 -3.71 -12.15 16.62
C HIS A 114 -3.92 -12.67 18.04
N LYS A 115 -2.95 -12.46 18.94
CA LYS A 115 -3.07 -12.85 20.35
C LYS A 115 -4.20 -12.10 21.04
N ASP A 116 -4.28 -10.79 20.84
CA ASP A 116 -5.31 -9.95 21.43
C ASP A 116 -6.71 -10.33 20.89
N TYR A 117 -6.80 -10.68 19.59
CA TYR A 117 -8.04 -11.18 18.99
C TYR A 117 -8.45 -12.56 19.53
N GLN A 118 -7.53 -13.50 19.68
CA GLN A 118 -7.83 -14.80 20.27
C GLN A 118 -8.33 -14.65 21.72
N GLN A 119 -7.67 -13.81 22.52
CA GLN A 119 -8.13 -13.52 23.88
C GLN A 119 -9.54 -12.92 23.90
N TYR A 120 -9.88 -12.08 22.92
CA TYR A 120 -11.22 -11.56 22.77
C TYR A 120 -12.24 -12.68 22.48
N LEU A 121 -11.93 -13.61 21.56
CA LEU A 121 -12.78 -14.78 21.29
C LEU A 121 -12.97 -15.64 22.54
N ASP A 122 -11.88 -15.94 23.25
CA ASP A 122 -11.94 -16.72 24.50
C ASP A 122 -12.80 -16.01 25.57
N SER A 123 -12.78 -14.67 25.61
CA SER A 123 -13.60 -13.89 26.55
C SER A 123 -15.10 -13.93 26.22
N LEU A 124 -15.44 -14.05 24.93
CA LEU A 124 -16.83 -14.24 24.46
C LEU A 124 -17.34 -15.61 24.92
N GLU A 125 -16.53 -16.66 24.78
CA GLU A 125 -16.88 -18.01 25.21
C GLU A 125 -17.03 -18.10 26.74
N ASN A 126 -16.14 -17.44 27.48
CA ASN A 126 -16.12 -17.47 28.94
C ASN A 126 -17.06 -16.45 29.61
N GLY A 127 -17.76 -15.60 28.83
CA GLY A 127 -18.66 -14.57 29.35
C GLY A 127 -17.97 -13.46 30.15
N THR A 128 -16.65 -13.29 30.00
CA THR A 128 -15.84 -12.30 30.73
C THR A 128 -15.55 -11.04 29.91
N VAL A 129 -16.26 -10.86 28.79
CA VAL A 129 -16.10 -9.75 27.84
C VAL A 129 -15.99 -8.42 28.58
N ARG A 130 -14.82 -7.79 28.48
CA ARG A 130 -14.63 -6.40 28.91
C ARG A 130 -14.66 -5.50 27.69
N TYR A 131 -15.65 -4.62 27.63
CA TYR A 131 -15.65 -3.53 26.68
C TYR A 131 -14.60 -2.50 27.09
N SER A 132 -13.41 -2.59 26.49
CA SER A 132 -12.41 -1.53 26.61
C SER A 132 -12.85 -0.37 25.73
N LEU A 133 -13.11 0.79 26.34
CA LEU A 133 -13.17 2.03 25.59
C LEU A 133 -11.81 2.22 24.91
N GLU A 134 -11.82 2.44 23.60
CA GLU A 134 -10.59 2.72 22.88
C GLU A 134 -10.00 4.05 23.37
N ASN A 135 -8.68 4.09 23.53
CA ASN A 135 -7.99 5.32 23.89
C ASN A 135 -8.26 6.39 22.80
N PRO A 136 -8.84 7.55 23.15
CA PRO A 136 -9.18 8.59 22.17
C PRO A 136 -7.96 9.10 21.39
N ASP A 137 -6.78 9.16 22.03
CA ASP A 137 -5.53 9.58 21.38
C ASP A 137 -5.09 8.58 20.32
N LYS A 138 -5.32 7.27 20.57
CA LYS A 138 -5.06 6.21 19.61
C LYS A 138 -5.99 6.33 18.39
N ALA A 139 -7.28 6.59 18.64
CA ALA A 139 -8.26 6.79 17.57
C ALA A 139 -7.91 8.03 16.72
N LEU A 140 -7.56 9.14 17.36
CA LEU A 140 -7.16 10.39 16.69
C LEU A 140 -5.92 10.20 15.82
N SER A 141 -4.88 9.51 16.34
CA SER A 141 -3.66 9.19 15.59
C SER A 141 -3.96 8.38 14.33
N ARG A 142 -4.78 7.32 14.43
CA ARG A 142 -5.18 6.50 13.26
C ARG A 142 -5.97 7.30 12.24
N GLN A 143 -6.93 8.12 12.68
CA GLN A 143 -7.72 8.95 11.77
C GLN A 143 -6.81 9.91 11.00
N ARG A 144 -5.83 10.53 11.66
CA ARG A 144 -4.87 11.43 11.02
C ARG A 144 -4.02 10.71 9.97
N LYS A 145 -3.52 9.51 10.29
CA LYS A 145 -2.75 8.68 9.35
C LYS A 145 -3.57 8.32 8.12
N GLN A 146 -4.85 7.97 8.30
CA GLN A 146 -5.77 7.72 7.18
C GLN A 146 -5.95 8.98 6.34
N CYS A 147 -6.17 10.15 6.95
CA CYS A 147 -6.26 11.41 6.21
C CYS A 147 -4.99 11.68 5.39
N TYR A 148 -3.80 11.46 5.94
CA TYR A 148 -2.55 11.64 5.20
C TYR A 148 -2.37 10.61 4.09
N TYR A 149 -2.73 9.35 4.32
CA TYR A 149 -2.70 8.31 3.30
C TYR A 149 -3.56 8.68 2.08
N TRP A 150 -4.76 9.23 2.32
CA TRP A 150 -5.72 9.57 1.27
C TRP A 150 -5.52 10.95 0.64
N LYS A 151 -4.73 11.81 1.28
CA LYS A 151 -4.58 13.22 0.90
C LYS A 151 -4.14 13.39 -0.55
N GLU A 152 -3.10 12.67 -0.95
CA GLU A 152 -2.56 12.72 -2.30
C GLU A 152 -3.61 12.30 -3.34
N THR A 153 -4.27 11.16 -3.08
CA THR A 153 -5.33 10.62 -3.94
C THR A 153 -6.50 11.59 -4.12
N ILE A 154 -6.88 12.33 -3.08
CA ILE A 154 -7.94 13.33 -3.15
C ILE A 154 -7.47 14.59 -3.89
N ALA A 155 -6.22 15.02 -3.68
CA ALA A 155 -5.68 16.21 -4.32
C ALA A 155 -5.56 16.06 -5.85
N TYR A 156 -5.31 14.84 -6.31
CA TYR A 156 -5.26 14.51 -7.73
C TYR A 156 -6.62 14.13 -8.34
N ASP A 157 -7.71 14.17 -7.58
CA ASP A 157 -9.05 13.95 -8.14
C ASP A 157 -9.40 15.07 -9.13
N SER A 158 -9.43 14.73 -10.41
CA SER A 158 -9.74 15.65 -11.50
C SER A 158 -10.94 15.17 -12.29
N ALA A 159 -11.93 16.04 -12.46
CA ALA A 159 -13.12 15.75 -13.26
C ALA A 159 -12.83 15.58 -14.78
N ILE A 160 -11.61 15.90 -15.21
CA ILE A 160 -11.22 15.92 -16.64
C ILE A 160 -10.52 14.62 -17.04
N ASP A 161 -9.81 13.97 -16.12
CA ASP A 161 -9.05 12.76 -16.42
C ASP A 161 -9.57 11.56 -15.62
N TRP A 162 -10.11 10.59 -16.36
CA TRP A 162 -10.68 9.36 -15.84
C TRP A 162 -9.63 8.43 -15.24
N SER A 163 -8.33 8.61 -15.56
CA SER A 163 -7.23 7.81 -15.01
C SER A 163 -7.16 7.94 -13.48
N TYR A 164 -7.48 9.12 -12.94
CA TYR A 164 -7.53 9.36 -11.49
C TYR A 164 -8.61 8.55 -10.77
N ILE A 165 -9.73 8.26 -11.43
CA ILE A 165 -10.76 7.37 -10.88
C ILE A 165 -10.18 5.96 -10.68
N LEU A 166 -9.37 5.48 -11.64
CA LEU A 166 -8.69 4.20 -11.49
C LEU A 166 -7.62 4.23 -10.40
N ASP A 167 -6.91 5.35 -10.23
CA ASP A 167 -5.94 5.49 -9.15
C ASP A 167 -6.60 5.49 -7.76
N ILE A 168 -7.74 6.18 -7.60
CA ILE A 168 -8.55 6.14 -6.37
C ILE A 168 -8.95 4.69 -6.04
N LEU A 169 -9.44 3.95 -7.05
CA LEU A 169 -9.80 2.53 -6.88
C LEU A 169 -8.58 1.69 -6.50
N ARG A 170 -7.43 1.93 -7.13
CA ARG A 170 -6.18 1.23 -6.86
C ARG A 170 -5.72 1.46 -5.43
N LYS A 171 -5.60 2.72 -5.00
CA LYS A 171 -5.22 3.12 -3.64
C LYS A 171 -6.16 2.53 -2.59
N ARG A 172 -7.45 2.44 -2.90
CA ARG A 172 -8.41 1.74 -2.03
C ARG A 172 -8.12 0.26 -1.92
N ILE A 173 -7.89 -0.43 -3.03
CA ILE A 173 -7.56 -1.86 -2.99
C ILE A 173 -6.22 -2.08 -2.26
N GLU A 174 -5.23 -1.22 -2.45
CA GLU A 174 -3.95 -1.26 -1.71
C GLU A 174 -4.15 -1.16 -0.20
N TYR A 175 -4.94 -0.19 0.26
CA TYR A 175 -5.28 -0.06 1.68
C TYR A 175 -5.94 -1.33 2.23
N HIS A 176 -6.85 -1.94 1.46
CA HIS A 176 -7.49 -3.21 1.83
C HIS A 176 -6.48 -4.37 1.87
N ILE A 177 -5.56 -4.45 0.91
CA ILE A 177 -4.48 -5.45 0.92
C ILE A 177 -3.69 -5.35 2.22
N GLY A 178 -3.24 -4.16 2.59
CA GLY A 178 -2.46 -3.98 3.82
C GLY A 178 -3.26 -4.35 5.07
N TYR A 179 -4.54 -3.99 5.13
CA TYR A 179 -5.42 -4.40 6.22
C TYR A 179 -5.61 -5.92 6.31
N HIS A 180 -5.80 -6.61 5.17
CA HIS A 180 -5.92 -8.07 5.12
C HIS A 180 -4.62 -8.77 5.52
N ARG A 181 -3.47 -8.26 5.07
CA ARG A 181 -2.16 -8.76 5.49
C ARG A 181 -1.97 -8.53 6.99
N PHE A 182 -2.32 -7.36 7.52
CA PHE A 182 -2.18 -7.05 8.94
C PHE A 182 -3.08 -7.91 9.84
N THR A 183 -4.35 -8.04 9.48
CA THR A 183 -5.32 -8.73 10.34
C THR A 183 -5.31 -10.24 10.20
N ASP A 184 -5.01 -10.76 9.00
CA ASP A 184 -5.05 -12.17 8.59
C ASP A 184 -6.26 -12.97 9.13
N ARG A 185 -7.42 -12.30 9.25
CA ARG A 185 -8.61 -12.81 9.94
C ARG A 185 -9.33 -13.96 9.22
N PHE A 186 -9.17 -14.04 7.89
CA PHE A 186 -9.95 -14.95 7.06
C PHE A 186 -9.06 -16.04 6.49
N THR A 187 -9.53 -17.29 6.51
CA THR A 187 -8.82 -18.46 5.95
C THR A 187 -8.42 -18.26 4.48
N ASN A 188 -9.21 -17.49 3.73
CA ASN A 188 -8.97 -17.17 2.32
C ASN A 188 -8.25 -15.83 2.09
N SER A 189 -7.81 -15.13 3.14
CA SER A 189 -7.17 -13.80 3.06
C SER A 189 -6.03 -13.78 2.03
N LYS A 190 -5.16 -14.79 2.04
CA LYS A 190 -4.06 -14.95 1.08
C LYS A 190 -4.51 -15.02 -0.38
N HIS A 191 -5.66 -15.66 -0.64
CA HIS A 191 -6.22 -15.74 -1.99
C HIS A 191 -6.84 -14.41 -2.41
N TYR A 192 -7.52 -13.71 -1.51
CA TYR A 192 -8.07 -12.39 -1.77
C TYR A 192 -6.97 -11.37 -2.03
N VAL A 193 -5.93 -11.33 -1.21
CA VAL A 193 -4.76 -10.45 -1.39
C VAL A 193 -4.13 -10.64 -2.77
N LYS A 194 -3.86 -11.88 -3.20
CA LYS A 194 -3.31 -12.14 -4.55
C LYS A 194 -4.20 -11.63 -5.69
N ARG A 195 -5.51 -11.71 -5.51
CA ARG A 195 -6.48 -11.22 -6.50
C ARG A 195 -6.54 -9.69 -6.50
N MET A 196 -6.52 -9.08 -5.32
CA MET A 196 -6.45 -7.63 -5.15
C MET A 196 -5.15 -7.06 -5.76
N GLU A 197 -4.00 -7.68 -5.53
CA GLU A 197 -2.71 -7.31 -6.14
C GLU A 197 -2.75 -7.39 -7.67
N LEU A 198 -3.38 -8.45 -8.22
CA LEU A 198 -3.62 -8.54 -9.65
C LEU A 198 -4.51 -7.39 -10.14
N CYS A 199 -5.54 -7.02 -9.38
CA CYS A 199 -6.41 -5.90 -9.69
C CYS A 199 -5.65 -4.57 -9.70
N CYS A 200 -4.79 -4.31 -8.72
CA CYS A 200 -3.95 -3.11 -8.70
C CYS A 200 -3.07 -3.02 -9.95
N ARG A 201 -2.41 -4.13 -10.33
CA ARG A 201 -1.61 -4.18 -11.57
C ARG A 201 -2.46 -3.94 -12.83
N LEU A 202 -3.69 -4.44 -12.88
CA LEU A 202 -4.58 -4.19 -14.01
C LEU A 202 -5.05 -2.72 -14.06
N LEU A 203 -5.27 -2.08 -12.90
CA LEU A 203 -5.61 -0.67 -12.78
C LEU A 203 -4.45 0.20 -13.26
N GLU A 204 -3.22 -0.07 -12.80
CA GLU A 204 -2.00 0.62 -13.26
C GLU A 204 -1.84 0.49 -14.76
N LEU A 205 -1.96 -0.73 -15.31
CA LEU A 205 -1.86 -0.97 -16.75
C LEU A 205 -2.97 -0.30 -17.55
N ALA A 206 -4.16 -0.15 -16.99
CA ALA A 206 -5.26 0.53 -17.68
C ALA A 206 -5.07 2.06 -17.69
N ALA A 207 -4.56 2.61 -16.57
CA ALA A 207 -4.29 4.03 -16.40
C ALA A 207 -2.95 4.50 -17.01
N ALA A 208 -2.03 3.59 -17.32
CA ALA A 208 -0.70 3.92 -17.83
C ALA A 208 -0.75 4.77 -19.12
N ASP A 209 -0.09 5.92 -19.10
CA ASP A 209 0.04 6.81 -20.27
C ASP A 209 1.44 6.79 -20.91
N TYR A 210 2.31 5.89 -20.46
CA TYR A 210 3.68 5.73 -20.98
C TYR A 210 3.82 4.55 -21.97
N TYR A 211 4.84 4.63 -22.82
CA TYR A 211 5.11 3.67 -23.90
C TYR A 211 6.04 2.52 -23.50
N ASP A 212 6.82 2.71 -22.44
CA ASP A 212 7.72 1.68 -21.93
C ASP A 212 6.91 0.61 -21.19
N MET A 213 6.90 -0.57 -21.77
CA MET A 213 6.00 -1.65 -21.42
C MET A 213 6.81 -2.95 -21.19
N ASP A 214 8.07 -2.81 -20.76
CA ASP A 214 8.94 -3.92 -20.42
C ASP A 214 8.40 -4.71 -19.21
N GLY A 215 8.52 -6.04 -19.23
CA GLY A 215 8.01 -6.91 -18.16
C GLY A 215 6.48 -7.11 -18.09
N ILE A 216 5.68 -6.57 -19.02
CA ILE A 216 4.21 -6.66 -18.95
C ILE A 216 3.66 -8.00 -19.43
N TYR A 217 2.86 -8.64 -18.57
CA TYR A 217 2.31 -9.99 -18.75
C TYR A 217 1.05 -10.06 -19.65
N VAL A 218 0.49 -8.91 -20.06
CA VAL A 218 -0.69 -8.85 -20.92
C VAL A 218 -0.29 -9.06 -22.39
N ASN A 219 -0.50 -10.27 -22.91
CA ASN A 219 -0.17 -10.58 -24.31
C ASN A 219 -1.10 -9.85 -25.31
N THR A 220 -0.63 -9.67 -26.53
CA THR A 220 -1.38 -9.03 -27.64
C THR A 220 -2.24 -10.01 -28.44
N ARG A 221 -2.32 -11.29 -28.03
CA ARG A 221 -3.15 -12.28 -28.73
C ARG A 221 -4.63 -11.91 -28.60
N ASN A 222 -5.39 -12.15 -29.67
CA ASN A 222 -6.80 -11.80 -29.81
C ASN A 222 -7.08 -10.28 -29.73
N ALA A 223 -6.13 -9.43 -30.17
CA ALA A 223 -6.26 -7.97 -30.16
C ALA A 223 -7.57 -7.47 -30.81
N SER A 224 -8.08 -8.17 -31.83
CA SER A 224 -9.35 -7.85 -32.48
C SER A 224 -10.55 -7.77 -31.53
N ARG A 225 -10.54 -8.51 -30.40
CA ARG A 225 -11.61 -8.47 -29.38
C ARG A 225 -11.59 -7.18 -28.54
N TYR A 226 -10.48 -6.45 -28.58
CA TYR A 226 -10.23 -5.28 -27.74
C TYR A 226 -10.32 -3.97 -28.51
N ILE A 227 -10.62 -4.02 -29.81
CA ILE A 227 -10.95 -2.84 -30.62
C ILE A 227 -12.13 -2.11 -29.96
N GLY A 228 -12.00 -0.79 -29.87
CA GLY A 228 -12.93 0.08 -29.16
C GLY A 228 -12.36 1.49 -28.95
N HIS A 229 -12.81 2.15 -27.88
CA HIS A 229 -12.47 3.56 -27.62
C HIS A 229 -10.98 3.80 -27.32
N ILE A 230 -10.31 2.86 -26.65
CA ILE A 230 -8.88 2.97 -26.26
C ILE A 230 -7.96 2.47 -27.36
N PHE A 231 -8.41 1.51 -28.18
CA PHE A 231 -7.59 0.86 -29.21
C PHE A 231 -8.39 0.77 -30.50
N SER A 232 -7.96 1.50 -31.53
CA SER A 232 -8.75 1.70 -32.74
C SER A 232 -8.54 0.61 -33.79
N GLN A 233 -9.46 0.53 -34.75
CA GLN A 233 -9.30 -0.35 -35.92
C GLN A 233 -8.07 0.05 -36.75
N TYR A 234 -7.78 1.35 -36.86
CA TYR A 234 -6.60 1.87 -37.55
C TYR A 234 -5.30 1.34 -36.92
N ASP A 235 -5.21 1.37 -35.60
CA ASP A 235 -4.02 0.88 -34.89
C ASP A 235 -3.88 -0.63 -35.01
N TYR A 236 -5.00 -1.37 -35.05
CA TYR A 236 -5.01 -2.81 -35.30
C TYR A 236 -4.49 -3.19 -36.69
N ASP A 237 -4.98 -2.51 -37.74
CA ASP A 237 -4.60 -2.79 -39.12
C ASP A 237 -3.11 -2.51 -39.37
N LYS A 238 -2.51 -1.65 -38.54
CA LYS A 238 -1.11 -1.26 -38.58
C LYS A 238 -0.19 -2.04 -37.65
N ILE A 239 -0.69 -3.06 -36.95
CA ILE A 239 0.15 -3.97 -36.15
C ILE A 239 1.04 -4.80 -37.09
N GLY A 240 2.35 -4.80 -36.83
CA GLY A 240 3.31 -5.63 -37.56
C GLY A 240 3.95 -4.93 -38.76
N GLU A 241 3.46 -3.76 -39.15
CA GLU A 241 4.20 -2.84 -40.00
C GLU A 241 5.41 -2.28 -39.23
N TYR A 242 6.56 -2.15 -39.90
CA TYR A 242 7.74 -1.53 -39.31
C TYR A 242 7.53 -0.01 -39.27
N ASP A 243 6.99 0.47 -38.14
CA ASP A 243 6.60 1.87 -37.95
C ASP A 243 7.17 2.40 -36.64
N LYS A 244 7.51 3.69 -36.63
CA LYS A 244 7.99 4.44 -35.45
C LYS A 244 6.98 4.44 -34.29
N PHE A 245 5.72 4.13 -34.57
CA PHE A 245 4.64 4.06 -33.58
C PHE A 245 4.33 2.65 -33.06
N LYS A 246 5.17 1.66 -33.37
CA LYS A 246 4.93 0.26 -32.97
C LYS A 246 4.76 0.10 -31.44
N GLU A 247 5.59 0.75 -30.64
CA GLU A 247 5.53 0.66 -29.18
C GLU A 247 4.28 1.31 -28.59
N LEU A 248 3.93 2.51 -29.10
CA LEU A 248 2.68 3.20 -28.78
C LEU A 248 1.46 2.29 -29.01
N ARG A 249 1.33 1.70 -30.21
CA ARG A 249 0.19 0.81 -30.52
C ARG A 249 0.15 -0.42 -29.64
N LEU A 250 1.32 -1.00 -29.33
CA LEU A 250 1.40 -2.14 -28.41
C LEU A 250 0.95 -1.75 -26.99
N SER A 251 1.30 -0.55 -26.53
CA SER A 251 0.84 -0.01 -25.26
C SER A 251 -0.69 0.15 -25.25
N GLU A 252 -1.27 0.78 -26.27
CA GLU A 252 -2.73 0.96 -26.39
C GLU A 252 -3.51 -0.36 -26.38
N ILE A 253 -3.04 -1.39 -27.09
CA ILE A 253 -3.65 -2.73 -27.07
C ILE A 253 -3.65 -3.31 -25.67
N ARG A 254 -2.51 -3.21 -24.96
CA ARG A 254 -2.34 -3.74 -23.61
C ARG A 254 -3.24 -3.01 -22.62
N ARG A 255 -3.33 -1.68 -22.70
CA ARG A 255 -4.26 -0.85 -21.91
C ARG A 255 -5.71 -1.24 -22.16
N ALA A 256 -6.13 -1.29 -23.43
CA ALA A 256 -7.49 -1.66 -23.80
C ALA A 256 -7.87 -3.07 -23.30
N LYS A 257 -6.93 -4.00 -23.34
CA LYS A 257 -7.10 -5.35 -22.82
C LYS A 257 -7.18 -5.38 -21.30
N ALA A 258 -6.28 -4.69 -20.59
CA ALA A 258 -6.30 -4.56 -19.14
C ALA A 258 -7.63 -3.96 -18.68
N TYR A 259 -8.08 -2.87 -19.30
CA TYR A 259 -9.36 -2.22 -19.02
C TYR A 259 -10.55 -3.16 -19.19
N LYS A 260 -10.65 -3.92 -20.30
CA LYS A 260 -11.76 -4.87 -20.48
C LYS A 260 -11.72 -6.04 -19.49
N ILE A 261 -10.53 -6.50 -19.10
CA ILE A 261 -10.38 -7.59 -18.11
C ILE A 261 -10.74 -7.09 -16.70
N LEU A 262 -10.29 -5.88 -16.36
CA LEU A 262 -10.48 -5.24 -15.06
C LEU A 262 -11.94 -5.27 -14.62
N TRP A 263 -12.87 -4.81 -15.45
CA TRP A 263 -14.28 -4.73 -15.05
C TRP A 263 -14.93 -6.09 -14.82
N LYS A 264 -14.58 -7.09 -15.63
CA LYS A 264 -15.03 -8.48 -15.41
C LYS A 264 -14.43 -9.06 -14.13
N PHE A 265 -13.19 -8.70 -13.85
CA PHE A 265 -12.49 -9.15 -12.65
C PHE A 265 -13.09 -8.52 -11.39
N LEU A 266 -13.36 -7.22 -11.43
CA LEU A 266 -14.02 -6.49 -10.35
C LEU A 266 -15.42 -7.08 -10.08
N ASP A 267 -16.26 -7.22 -11.11
CA ASP A 267 -17.61 -7.78 -10.97
C ASP A 267 -17.61 -9.16 -10.29
N HIS A 268 -16.67 -10.03 -10.66
CA HIS A 268 -16.56 -11.36 -10.07
C HIS A 268 -16.07 -11.37 -8.62
N ASN A 269 -15.23 -10.42 -8.22
CA ASN A 269 -14.49 -10.49 -6.97
C ASN A 269 -14.92 -9.49 -5.90
N LEU A 270 -15.56 -8.38 -6.31
CA LEU A 270 -15.96 -7.28 -5.42
C LEU A 270 -16.72 -7.81 -4.21
N THR A 271 -17.69 -8.70 -4.40
CA THR A 271 -18.51 -9.24 -3.31
C THR A 271 -17.74 -10.01 -2.23
N TYR A 272 -16.51 -10.45 -2.47
CA TYR A 272 -15.72 -11.24 -1.52
C TYR A 272 -14.61 -10.45 -0.80
N TRP A 273 -14.44 -9.17 -1.16
CA TRP A 273 -13.34 -8.34 -0.70
C TRP A 273 -13.70 -7.37 0.42
N TRP A 274 -14.99 -7.17 0.67
CA TRP A 274 -15.51 -6.16 1.61
C TRP A 274 -16.36 -6.75 2.73
N ASP A 275 -16.46 -8.08 2.78
CA ASP A 275 -17.04 -8.85 3.90
C ASP A 275 -15.98 -9.09 4.99
#